data_AF-A0A4U7DED8-F1
#
_entry.id   AF-A0A4U7DED8-F1
#
_cell.length_a   1.000
_cell.length_b   1.000
_cell.length_c   1.000
_cell.angle_alpha   90.00
_cell.angle_beta   90.00
_cell.angle_gamma   90.00
#
_symmetry.space_group_name_H-M   'P 1'
#
loop_
_entity.id
_entity.type
_entity.pdbx_description
1 polymer ?
#
loop_
_entity_poly.entity_id
_entity_poly.type
_entity_poly.pdbx_seq_one_letter_code
_entity_poly.pdbx_strand_id
1 'polypeptide(L)'
;TAGVVDPAAHAAVTRNILLIIGVAIVGLGAVGMGLARPTIRELDELGRRAEALENGDLDVDLEPKTDDEIGRLYESFDAMRTALKGRIEDVEAERKRAREAKRETERFADTLETR
;
A
#
# COMPACT_ATOMS: atom_id res chain seq x y z
N THR A 1 15.90 12.74 -65.73
CA THR A 1 14.48 13.06 -65.46
C THR A 1 14.39 13.59 -64.05
N ALA A 2 14.62 14.88 -63.86
CA ALA A 2 14.59 15.49 -62.53
C ALA A 2 13.13 15.55 -62.07
N GLY A 3 12.75 14.64 -61.17
CA GLY A 3 11.47 14.66 -60.50
C GLY A 3 11.43 15.89 -59.61
N VAL A 4 10.88 16.99 -60.13
CA VAL A 4 10.47 18.12 -59.30
C VAL A 4 9.33 17.58 -58.46
N VAL A 5 9.63 17.19 -57.21
CA VAL A 5 8.61 16.79 -56.26
C VAL A 5 7.72 18.01 -56.05
N ASP A 6 6.42 17.83 -56.29
CA ASP A 6 5.44 18.91 -56.25
C ASP A 6 5.44 19.56 -54.85
N PRO A 7 5.56 20.89 -54.73
CA PRO A 7 5.51 21.58 -53.44
C PRO A 7 4.23 21.27 -52.64
N ALA A 8 3.13 20.94 -53.31
CA ALA A 8 1.91 20.48 -52.65
C ALA A 8 2.08 19.11 -51.96
N ALA A 9 2.89 18.22 -52.54
CA ALA A 9 3.21 16.92 -51.95
C ALA A 9 4.06 17.08 -50.69
N HIS A 10 5.04 17.99 -50.70
CA HIS A 10 5.83 18.31 -49.51
C HIS A 10 4.97 18.83 -48.35
N ALA A 11 4.05 19.77 -48.62
CA ALA A 11 3.15 20.31 -47.60
C ALA A 11 2.22 19.23 -47.02
N ALA A 12 1.73 18.30 -47.85
CA ALA A 12 0.91 17.19 -47.40
C ALA A 12 1.69 16.21 -46.49
N VAL A 13 2.92 15.88 -46.87
CA VAL A 13 3.80 15.01 -46.07
C VAL A 13 4.12 15.65 -44.71
N THR A 14 4.52 16.93 -44.70
CA THR A 14 4.80 17.65 -43.44
C THR A 14 3.57 17.70 -42.53
N ARG A 15 2.38 17.98 -43.07
CA ARG A 15 1.13 17.98 -42.30
C ARG A 15 0.86 16.62 -41.66
N ASN A 16 1.01 15.54 -42.42
CA ASN A 16 0.77 14.19 -41.91
C ASN A 16 1.77 13.81 -40.82
N ILE A 17 3.05 14.16 -40.97
CA ILE A 17 4.07 13.94 -39.94
C ILE A 17 3.71 14.69 -38.66
N LEU A 18 3.31 15.96 -38.76
CA LEU A 18 2.88 16.75 -37.60
C LEU A 18 1.65 16.16 -36.90
N LEU A 19 0.68 15.65 -37.67
CA LEU A 19 -0.49 14.97 -37.11
C LEU A 19 -0.10 13.69 -36.36
N ILE A 20 0.78 12.86 -36.93
CA ILE A 20 1.26 11.63 -36.30
C ILE A 20 2.00 11.96 -34.99
N ILE A 21 2.89 12.96 -35.00
CA ILE A 21 3.61 13.41 -33.80
C ILE A 21 2.61 13.92 -32.75
N GLY A 22 1.64 14.74 -33.15
CA GLY A 22 0.61 15.26 -32.25
C GLY A 22 -0.20 14.13 -31.60
N VAL A 23 -0.65 13.15 -32.38
CA VAL A 23 -1.37 11.97 -31.88
C VAL A 23 -0.49 11.14 -30.95
N ALA A 24 0.78 10.94 -31.28
CA ALA A 24 1.72 10.20 -30.43
C ALA A 24 1.92 10.89 -29.06
N ILE A 25 2.10 12.22 -29.04
CA ILE A 25 2.25 12.99 -27.80
C ILE A 25 0.99 12.91 -26.95
N VAL A 26 -0.19 13.09 -27.57
CA VAL A 26 -1.48 12.99 -26.86
C VAL A 26 -1.69 11.58 -26.32
N GLY A 27 -1.39 10.56 -27.12
CA GLY A 27 -1.50 9.15 -26.71
C GLY A 27 -0.59 8.81 -25.55
N LEU A 28 0.69 9.20 -25.61
CA LEU A 28 1.64 9.00 -24.51
C LEU A 28 1.23 9.77 -23.25
N GLY A 29 0.78 11.02 -23.39
CA GLY A 29 0.27 11.83 -22.28
C GLY A 29 -0.96 11.21 -21.62
N ALA A 30 -1.88 10.67 -22.42
CA ALA A 30 -3.08 9.99 -21.93
C ALA A 30 -2.73 8.70 -21.16
N VAL A 31 -1.82 7.88 -21.70
CA VAL A 31 -1.34 6.66 -21.01
C VAL A 31 -0.65 7.01 -19.70
N GLY A 32 0.27 7.99 -19.71
CA GLY A 32 0.96 8.44 -18.51
C GLY A 32 0.00 8.95 -17.44
N MET A 33 -1.00 9.73 -17.83
CA MET A 33 -2.01 10.24 -16.90
C MET A 33 -2.96 9.13 -16.39
N GLY A 34 -3.28 8.15 -17.24
CA GLY A 34 -4.14 7.02 -16.92
C GLY A 34 -3.52 6.05 -15.91
N LEU A 35 -2.22 5.79 -16.00
CA LEU A 35 -1.51 4.90 -15.08
C LEU A 35 -1.01 5.60 -13.82
N ALA A 36 -0.54 6.85 -13.92
CA ALA A 36 0.08 7.51 -12.77
C ALA A 36 -0.91 7.83 -11.64
N ARG A 37 -2.13 8.28 -11.98
CA ARG A 37 -3.07 8.78 -10.96
C ARG A 37 -3.67 7.69 -10.07
N PRO A 38 -4.13 6.53 -10.58
CA PRO A 38 -4.66 5.46 -9.74
C PRO A 38 -3.60 4.91 -8.79
N THR A 39 -2.41 4.59 -9.30
CA THR A 39 -1.32 4.02 -8.50
C THR A 39 -0.90 4.95 -7.35
N ILE A 40 -0.75 6.25 -7.61
CA ILE A 40 -0.38 7.22 -6.56
C ILE A 40 -1.45 7.27 -5.46
N ARG A 41 -2.74 7.24 -5.83
CA ARG A 41 -3.83 7.27 -4.86
C ARG A 41 -3.88 6.02 -4.00
N GLU A 42 -3.65 4.85 -4.59
CA GLU A 42 -3.63 3.57 -3.87
C GLU A 42 -2.46 3.49 -2.89
N LEU A 43 -1.28 3.99 -3.28
CA LEU A 43 -0.12 4.08 -2.40
C LEU A 43 -0.33 5.05 -1.24
N ASP A 44 -0.92 6.22 -1.51
CA ASP A 44 -1.25 7.22 -0.50
C ASP A 44 -2.31 6.70 0.48
N GLU A 45 -3.29 5.93 0.01
CA GLU A 45 -4.26 5.25 0.88
C GLU A 45 -3.60 4.16 1.75
N LEU A 46 -2.74 3.32 1.16
CA LEU A 46 -2.00 2.32 1.92
C LEU A 46 -1.10 2.97 2.97
N GLY A 47 -0.43 4.07 2.63
CA GLY A 47 0.38 4.85 3.56
C GLY A 47 -0.42 5.34 4.76
N ARG A 48 -1.61 5.90 4.54
CA ARG A 48 -2.52 6.30 5.64
C ARG A 48 -2.95 5.12 6.52
N ARG A 49 -3.23 3.97 5.93
CA ARG A 49 -3.60 2.74 6.68
C ARG A 49 -2.41 2.24 7.51
N ALA A 50 -1.20 2.30 6.98
CA ALA A 50 0.02 1.98 7.73
C ALA A 50 0.27 2.96 8.88
N GLU A 51 0.03 4.25 8.69
CA GLU A 51 0.11 5.24 9.77
C GLU A 51 -0.94 4.98 10.87
N ALA A 52 -2.13 4.53 10.51
CA ALA A 52 -3.13 4.09 11.50
C ALA A 52 -2.67 2.87 12.30
N LEU A 53 -2.05 1.86 11.64
CA LEU A 53 -1.42 0.73 12.32
C LEU A 53 -0.32 1.18 13.30
N GLU A 54 0.54 2.12 12.89
CA GLU A 54 1.59 2.69 13.75
C GLU A 54 1.00 3.34 15.01
N ASN A 55 -0.15 4.01 14.86
CA ASN A 55 -0.88 4.62 15.98
C ASN A 55 -1.67 3.60 16.83
N GLY A 56 -1.58 2.31 16.53
CA GLY A 56 -2.17 1.22 17.30
C GLY A 56 -3.57 0.79 16.85
N ASP A 57 -4.08 1.32 15.73
CA ASP A 57 -5.33 0.85 15.14
C ASP A 57 -5.08 -0.43 14.31
N LEU A 58 -5.31 -1.59 14.92
CA LEU A 58 -5.12 -2.91 14.31
C LEU A 58 -6.37 -3.46 13.63
N ASP A 59 -7.46 -2.71 13.58
CA ASP A 59 -8.71 -3.14 12.92
C ASP A 59 -8.92 -2.44 11.55
N VAL A 60 -7.90 -1.71 11.08
CA VAL A 60 -7.92 -1.12 9.73
C VAL A 60 -8.04 -2.18 8.65
N ASP A 61 -8.86 -1.89 7.64
CA ASP A 61 -9.05 -2.75 6.48
C ASP A 61 -7.87 -2.62 5.49
N LEU A 62 -7.21 -3.75 5.22
CA LEU A 62 -6.08 -3.88 4.29
C LEU A 62 -6.39 -4.80 3.11
N GLU A 63 -7.65 -4.91 2.73
CA GLU A 63 -8.04 -5.77 1.60
C GLU A 63 -7.47 -5.25 0.26
N PRO A 64 -6.80 -6.12 -0.53
CA PRO A 64 -6.25 -5.73 -1.83
C PRO A 64 -7.35 -5.27 -2.78
N LYS A 65 -7.15 -4.10 -3.42
CA LYS A 65 -8.09 -3.58 -4.43
C LYS A 65 -7.69 -3.94 -5.87
N THR A 66 -6.49 -4.47 -6.05
CA THR A 66 -5.85 -4.70 -7.34
C THR A 66 -5.00 -5.97 -7.24
N ASP A 67 -4.89 -6.75 -8.33
CA ASP A 67 -4.12 -8.01 -8.39
C ASP A 67 -2.65 -7.81 -8.84
N ASP A 68 -2.09 -6.62 -8.67
CA ASP A 68 -0.76 -6.24 -9.14
C ASP A 68 0.28 -6.18 -8.00
N GLU A 69 1.44 -5.58 -8.27
CA GLU A 69 2.48 -5.29 -7.27
C GLU A 69 1.94 -4.57 -6.03
N ILE A 70 0.95 -3.69 -6.19
CA ILE A 70 0.36 -2.91 -5.09
C ILE A 70 -0.55 -3.81 -4.26
N GLY A 71 -1.32 -4.69 -4.90
CA GLY A 71 -2.09 -5.74 -4.22
C GLY A 71 -1.23 -6.60 -3.29
N ARG A 72 -0.08 -7.06 -3.78
CA ARG A 72 0.88 -7.83 -2.97
C ARG A 72 1.44 -7.05 -1.78
N LEU A 73 1.53 -5.72 -1.90
CA LEU A 73 1.94 -4.87 -0.79
C LEU A 73 0.83 -4.80 0.27
N TYR A 74 -0.43 -4.66 -0.12
CA TYR A 74 -1.58 -4.77 0.80
C TYR A 74 -1.56 -6.08 1.59
N GLU A 75 -1.39 -7.22 0.91
CA GLU A 75 -1.29 -8.54 1.56
C GLU A 75 -0.13 -8.61 2.57
N SER A 76 1.03 -8.05 2.22
CA SER A 76 2.20 -8.04 3.10
C SER A 76 1.98 -7.21 4.37
N PHE A 77 1.31 -6.06 4.24
CA PHE A 77 0.93 -5.22 5.39
C PHE A 77 -0.16 -5.89 6.24
N ASP A 78 -1.11 -6.58 5.62
CA ASP A 78 -2.15 -7.31 6.34
C ASP A 78 -1.57 -8.46 7.19
N ALA A 79 -0.62 -9.20 6.62
CA ALA A 79 0.12 -10.23 7.35
C ALA A 79 0.89 -9.62 8.55
N MET A 80 1.47 -8.42 8.37
CA MET A 80 2.16 -7.72 9.45
C MET A 80 1.19 -7.28 10.57
N ARG A 81 0.03 -6.71 10.21
CA ARG A 81 -1.04 -6.36 11.16
C ARG A 81 -1.47 -7.58 11.98
N THR A 82 -1.73 -8.70 11.30
CA THR A 82 -2.14 -9.95 11.92
C THR A 82 -1.07 -10.48 12.88
N ALA A 83 0.19 -10.47 12.46
CA ALA A 83 1.31 -10.88 13.31
C ALA A 83 1.49 -9.96 14.54
N LEU A 84 1.30 -8.65 14.38
CA LEU A 84 1.36 -7.69 15.47
C LEU A 84 0.24 -7.93 16.49
N LYS A 85 -0.99 -8.15 16.02
CA LYS A 85 -2.15 -8.46 16.87
C LYS A 85 -1.91 -9.73 17.70
N GLY A 86 -1.45 -10.81 17.06
CA GLY A 86 -1.11 -12.05 17.76
C GLY A 86 -0.01 -11.87 18.81
N ARG A 87 1.04 -11.10 18.51
CA ARG A 87 2.11 -10.80 19.49
C ARG A 87 1.61 -10.03 20.71
N ILE A 88 0.67 -9.11 20.53
CA ILE A 88 0.08 -8.36 21.64
C ILE A 88 -0.73 -9.31 22.52
N GLU A 89 -1.57 -10.15 21.92
CA GLU A 89 -2.35 -11.16 22.64
C GLU A 89 -1.46 -12.12 23.44
N ASP A 90 -0.36 -12.59 22.86
CA ASP A 90 0.62 -13.44 23.54
C ASP A 90 1.25 -12.74 24.75
N VAL A 91 1.68 -11.49 24.58
CA VAL A 91 2.28 -10.68 25.67
C VAL A 91 1.27 -10.44 26.79
N GLU A 92 0.00 -10.18 26.46
CA GLU A 92 -1.05 -10.01 27.45
C GLU A 92 -1.35 -11.30 28.22
N ALA A 93 -1.40 -12.44 27.52
CA ALA A 93 -1.58 -13.75 28.13
C ALA A 93 -0.44 -14.08 29.11
N GLU A 94 0.81 -13.84 28.73
CA GLU A 94 1.97 -14.03 29.61
C GLU A 94 1.92 -13.10 30.83
N ARG A 95 1.60 -11.82 30.63
CA ARG A 95 1.44 -10.86 31.74
C ARG A 95 0.34 -11.29 32.71
N LYS A 96 -0.76 -11.86 32.21
CA LYS A 96 -1.84 -12.39 33.05
C LYS A 96 -1.35 -13.56 33.91
N ARG A 97 -0.65 -14.54 33.31
CA ARG A 97 -0.07 -15.68 34.03
C ARG A 97 0.92 -15.23 35.12
N ALA A 98 1.81 -14.29 34.78
CA ALA A 98 2.77 -13.75 35.74
C ALA A 98 2.08 -13.04 36.93
N ARG A 99 1.00 -12.29 36.66
CA ARG A 99 0.20 -11.63 37.71
C ARG A 99 -0.52 -12.64 38.60
N GLU A 100 -1.06 -13.71 38.02
CA GLU A 100 -1.73 -14.78 38.77
C GLU A 100 -0.74 -15.52 39.69
N ALA A 101 0.42 -15.91 39.18
CA ALA A 101 1.49 -16.53 39.98
C ALA A 101 1.98 -15.62 41.12
N LYS A 102 2.12 -14.32 40.86
CA LYS A 102 2.50 -13.34 41.90
C LYS A 102 1.43 -13.27 43.00
N ARG A 103 0.14 -13.19 42.63
CA ARG A 103 -0.98 -13.15 43.58
C ARG A 103 -1.06 -14.42 44.43
N GLU A 104 -0.78 -15.58 43.85
CA GLU A 104 -0.72 -16.84 44.58
C GLU A 104 0.40 -16.82 45.64
N THR A 105 1.58 -16.34 45.27
CA THR A 105 2.73 -16.20 46.18
C THR A 105 2.41 -15.25 47.34
N GLU A 106 1.81 -14.09 47.05
CA GLU A 106 1.41 -13.11 48.08
C GLU A 106 0.39 -13.70 49.07
N ARG A 107 -0.64 -14.40 48.56
CA ARG A 107 -1.64 -15.07 49.42
C ARG A 107 -1.03 -16.13 50.33
N PHE A 108 -0.04 -16.87 49.82
CA PHE A 108 0.66 -17.87 50.61
C PHE A 108 1.48 -17.22 51.73
N ALA A 109 2.17 -16.11 51.45
CA ALA A 109 2.92 -15.35 52.43
C ALA A 109 2.02 -14.78 53.56
N ASP A 110 0.89 -14.15 53.22
CA ASP A 110 -0.06 -13.61 54.21
C ASP A 110 -0.59 -14.70 55.16
N THR A 111 -0.81 -15.90 54.63
CA THR A 111 -1.27 -17.06 55.41
C THR A 111 -0.23 -17.53 56.43
N LEU A 112 1.07 -17.39 56.13
CA LEU A 112 2.15 -17.72 57.05
C LEU A 112 2.33 -16.67 58.15
N GLU A 113 2.10 -15.39 57.85
CA GLU A 113 2.25 -14.30 58.83
C GLU A 113 1.11 -14.28 59.87
N THR A 114 -0.07 -14.79 59.51
CA THR A 114 -1.26 -14.78 60.39
C THR A 114 -1.28 -15.94 61.40
N ARG A 115 -0.38 -16.93 61.31
CA ARG A 115 -0.29 -18.08 62.22
C ARG A 115 0.85 -17.95 63.22
#